data_AF-A0A7K7S4S7-F1
#
_entry.id   AF-A0A7K7S4S7-F1
#
_cell.length_a   1.000
_cell.length_b   1.000
_cell.length_c   1.000
_cell.angle_alpha   90.00
_cell.angle_beta   90.00
_cell.angle_gamma   90.00
#
_symmetry.space_group_name_H-M   'P 1'
#
loop_
_entity.id
_entity.type
_entity.pdbx_description
1 polymer ?
#
loop_
_entity_poly.entity_id
_entity_poly.type
_entity_poly.pdbx_seq_one_letter_code
_entity_poly.pdbx_strand_id
1 'polypeptide(L)'
;GNDHLVMLTVDGDLFTCGCGEQGQLGRVPALFATRGGRRGLERMLVPQLVPVRGRGRRSKMRFQDAFCGAYFTFAVTRDGHIYGFGLSNYHQLGTQDTEPCFSPQNLTSFKNSTKSWVGFSGGQHHTVCVDSEGKAYSLGRAEYGRLGLGTGAEEKSTPTIIPELPSIVSVACGASVGYAVSSDGRAFAWGMGTNYQLGTGEEDDVWSPVEMTGKQLENRQVLAVSSGGQHTVLLVSDKEQS
;
A
#
# COMPACT_ATOMS: atom_id res chain seq x y z
N GLY A 1 4.18 4.44 -7.49
CA GLY A 1 3.82 3.03 -7.75
C GLY A 1 4.61 2.52 -8.93
N ASN A 2 4.07 1.58 -9.71
CA ASN A 2 4.79 0.98 -10.84
C ASN A 2 5.07 2.01 -11.94
N ASP A 3 4.01 2.69 -12.41
CA ASP A 3 4.10 3.62 -13.54
C ASP A 3 3.53 5.02 -13.22
N HIS A 4 3.41 5.36 -11.93
CA HIS A 4 2.91 6.66 -11.50
C HIS A 4 3.71 7.22 -10.32
N LEU A 5 3.83 8.54 -10.28
CA LEU A 5 4.49 9.30 -9.22
C LEU A 5 3.46 10.19 -8.52
N VAL A 6 3.55 10.22 -7.19
CA VAL A 6 2.76 11.07 -6.31
C VAL A 6 3.73 11.94 -5.53
N MET A 7 3.44 13.24 -5.46
CA MET A 7 4.25 14.22 -4.74
C MET A 7 3.36 14.98 -3.76
N LEU A 8 3.68 14.89 -2.48
CA LEU A 8 3.03 15.66 -1.44
C LEU A 8 3.90 16.88 -1.11
N THR A 9 3.32 18.07 -1.24
CA THR A 9 3.99 19.33 -0.88
C THR A 9 3.93 19.60 0.62
N VAL A 10 4.81 20.49 1.11
CA VAL A 10 4.79 20.98 2.50
C VAL A 10 3.45 21.63 2.88
N ASP A 11 2.76 22.22 1.91
CA ASP A 11 1.45 22.82 2.09
C ASP A 11 0.29 21.81 2.10
N GLY A 12 0.58 20.52 1.93
CA GLY A 12 -0.42 19.44 1.91
C GLY A 12 -1.18 19.31 0.58
N ASP A 13 -0.68 19.92 -0.49
CA ASP A 13 -1.19 19.71 -1.85
C ASP A 13 -0.59 18.43 -2.46
N LEU A 14 -1.45 17.62 -3.08
CA LEU A 14 -1.09 16.36 -3.72
C LEU A 14 -1.01 16.51 -5.24
N PHE A 15 0.16 16.23 -5.82
CA PHE A 15 0.40 16.25 -7.26
C PHE A 15 0.63 14.83 -7.77
N THR A 16 0.18 14.54 -8.99
CA THR A 16 0.39 13.24 -9.63
C THR A 16 0.81 13.38 -11.09
N CYS A 17 1.65 12.46 -11.56
CA CYS A 17 2.00 12.29 -12.97
C CYS A 17 2.35 10.83 -13.31
N GLY A 18 2.40 10.52 -14.61
CA GLY A 18 2.71 9.18 -15.13
C GLY A 18 1.51 8.54 -15.82
N CYS A 19 1.43 7.21 -15.79
CA CYS A 19 0.31 6.45 -16.30
C CYS A 19 -0.94 6.68 -15.44
N GLY A 20 -2.10 6.84 -16.11
CA GLY A 20 -3.39 7.04 -15.45
C GLY A 20 -4.47 6.05 -15.85
N GLU A 21 -4.13 4.99 -16.59
CA GLU A 21 -5.09 4.06 -17.20
C GLU A 21 -6.04 3.39 -16.22
N GLN A 22 -5.61 3.17 -14.98
CA GLN A 22 -6.40 2.58 -13.90
C GLN A 22 -6.96 3.64 -12.93
N GLY A 23 -6.81 4.93 -13.23
CA GLY A 23 -7.24 6.02 -12.36
C GLY A 23 -6.27 6.40 -11.25
N GLN A 24 -5.07 5.82 -11.23
CA GLN A 24 -4.03 6.04 -10.21
C GLN A 24 -3.45 7.47 -10.16
N LEU A 25 -3.89 8.36 -11.05
CA LEU A 25 -3.60 9.79 -10.96
C LEU A 25 -4.66 10.57 -10.19
N GLY A 26 -5.89 10.03 -10.03
CA GLY A 26 -6.99 10.65 -9.29
C GLY A 26 -7.50 11.99 -9.87
N ARG A 27 -7.00 12.44 -11.02
CA ARG A 27 -7.29 13.77 -11.59
C ARG A 27 -7.65 13.76 -13.07
N VAL A 28 -7.64 12.58 -13.68
CA VAL A 28 -7.94 12.37 -15.10
C VAL A 28 -9.11 11.40 -15.20
N PRO A 29 -10.28 11.82 -15.71
CA PRO A 29 -11.41 10.92 -15.91
C PRO A 29 -11.07 9.76 -16.85
N ALA A 30 -11.75 8.62 -16.67
CA ALA A 30 -11.55 7.39 -17.45
C ALA A 30 -11.44 7.61 -18.96
N LEU A 31 -12.32 8.44 -19.53
CA LEU A 31 -12.34 8.76 -20.97
C LEU A 31 -11.01 9.32 -21.51
N PHE A 32 -10.20 9.94 -20.65
CA PHE A 32 -8.93 10.58 -21.04
C PHE A 32 -7.71 9.88 -20.43
N ALA A 33 -7.89 8.77 -19.73
CA ALA A 33 -6.85 8.10 -18.95
C ALA A 33 -5.78 7.39 -19.79
N THR A 34 -6.08 7.08 -21.06
CA THR A 34 -5.15 6.44 -22.01
C THR A 34 -4.54 7.42 -23.01
N ARG A 35 -5.29 8.45 -23.43
CA ARG A 35 -4.89 9.35 -24.52
C ARG A 35 -4.75 10.82 -24.11
N GLY A 36 -5.14 11.20 -22.89
CA GLY A 36 -5.09 12.57 -22.37
C GLY A 36 -6.05 13.59 -23.01
N GLY A 37 -6.88 13.15 -23.98
CA GLY A 37 -7.81 14.01 -24.72
C GLY A 37 -7.10 14.96 -25.68
N ARG A 38 -7.62 16.18 -25.87
CA ARG A 38 -7.02 17.20 -26.77
C ARG A 38 -5.62 17.67 -26.34
N ARG A 39 -5.26 17.47 -25.07
CA ARG A 39 -3.94 17.84 -24.51
C ARG A 39 -2.91 16.72 -24.65
N GLY A 40 -3.26 15.58 -25.24
CA GLY A 40 -2.37 14.44 -25.38
C GLY A 40 -1.76 13.96 -24.06
N LEU A 41 -0.63 13.27 -24.15
CA LEU A 41 0.05 12.69 -22.98
C LEU A 41 0.56 13.75 -21.97
N GLU A 42 0.76 15.01 -22.38
CA GLU A 42 1.18 16.09 -21.48
C GLU A 42 0.23 16.26 -20.29
N ARG A 43 -1.08 16.01 -20.50
CA ARG A 43 -2.06 16.03 -19.41
C ARG A 43 -1.71 15.06 -18.27
N MET A 44 -1.03 13.96 -18.57
CA MET A 44 -0.70 12.89 -17.63
C MET A 44 0.75 12.99 -17.16
N LEU A 45 1.68 13.32 -18.06
CA LEU A 45 3.11 13.36 -17.77
C LEU A 45 3.55 14.61 -17.00
N VAL A 46 2.85 15.72 -17.13
CA VAL A 46 3.13 16.92 -16.32
C VAL A 46 2.48 16.76 -14.93
N PRO A 47 3.22 16.97 -13.83
CA PRO A 47 2.66 17.01 -12.49
C PRO A 47 1.52 18.01 -12.38
N GLN A 48 0.33 17.55 -11.98
CA GLN A 48 -0.81 18.44 -11.70
C GLN A 48 -1.48 18.07 -10.39
N LEU A 49 -2.12 19.07 -9.79
CA LEU A 49 -2.85 18.94 -8.54
C LEU A 49 -4.00 17.94 -8.66
N VAL A 50 -4.16 17.08 -7.65
CA VAL A 50 -5.32 16.22 -7.49
C VAL A 50 -6.47 17.02 -6.87
N PRO A 51 -7.60 17.19 -7.58
CA PRO A 51 -8.69 18.03 -7.10
C PRO A 51 -9.55 17.27 -6.09
N VAL A 52 -9.36 17.54 -4.80
CA VAL A 52 -10.26 17.07 -3.74
C VAL A 52 -10.95 18.26 -3.08
N ARG A 53 -12.28 18.29 -3.18
CA ARG A 53 -13.10 19.33 -2.54
C ARG A 53 -13.17 19.05 -1.04
N GLY A 54 -12.84 20.03 -0.21
CA GLY A 54 -13.08 19.97 1.23
C GLY A 54 -14.57 20.11 1.56
N ARG A 55 -14.93 19.92 2.83
CA ARG A 55 -16.27 20.24 3.32
C ARG A 55 -16.47 21.76 3.33
N GLY A 56 -17.37 22.25 2.49
CA GLY A 56 -17.73 23.67 2.37
C GLY A 56 -17.10 24.37 1.15
N ARG A 57 -17.73 25.46 0.71
CA ARG A 57 -17.46 26.14 -0.58
C ARG A 57 -16.07 26.81 -0.69
N ARG A 58 -15.25 26.78 0.37
CA ARG A 58 -13.95 27.47 0.47
C ARG A 58 -12.79 26.66 1.07
N SER A 59 -13.01 25.43 1.59
CA SER A 59 -11.91 24.65 2.18
C SER A 59 -11.23 23.79 1.12
N LYS A 60 -9.94 24.06 0.87
CA LYS A 60 -9.10 23.19 0.06
C LYS A 60 -8.69 21.99 0.91
N MET A 61 -8.85 20.77 0.39
CA MET A 61 -8.40 19.57 1.13
C MET A 61 -6.88 19.61 1.31
N ARG A 62 -6.40 19.08 2.44
CA ARG A 62 -5.00 19.05 2.83
C ARG A 62 -4.63 17.65 3.29
N PHE A 63 -3.61 17.10 2.66
CA PHE A 63 -3.05 15.79 3.00
C PHE A 63 -1.85 15.96 3.92
N GLN A 64 -1.69 15.02 4.84
CA GLN A 64 -0.52 14.90 5.72
C GLN A 64 0.45 13.83 5.22
N ASP A 65 -0.06 12.82 4.51
CA ASP A 65 0.73 11.71 4.00
C ASP A 65 0.11 11.13 2.72
N ALA A 66 0.92 10.43 1.93
CA ALA A 66 0.51 9.76 0.72
C ALA A 66 1.36 8.52 0.44
N PHE A 67 0.69 7.44 0.04
CA PHE A 67 1.30 6.15 -0.23
C PHE A 67 0.86 5.62 -1.59
N CYS A 68 1.72 4.85 -2.23
CA CYS A 68 1.41 4.20 -3.50
C CYS A 68 1.34 2.69 -3.31
N GLY A 69 0.31 2.06 -3.88
CA GLY A 69 0.41 0.67 -4.33
C GLY A 69 1.01 0.60 -5.75
N ALA A 70 0.91 -0.57 -6.37
CA ALA A 70 1.37 -0.74 -7.76
C ALA A 70 0.59 0.17 -8.73
N TYR A 71 -0.74 0.10 -8.68
CA TYR A 71 -1.67 0.77 -9.61
C TYR A 71 -2.75 1.60 -8.91
N PHE A 72 -2.47 2.02 -7.68
CA PHE A 72 -3.38 2.83 -6.87
C PHE A 72 -2.62 3.69 -5.87
N THR A 73 -3.30 4.68 -5.32
CA THR A 73 -2.74 5.66 -4.39
C THR A 73 -3.68 5.80 -3.19
N PHE A 74 -3.08 5.87 -2.00
CA PHE A 74 -3.75 6.31 -0.78
C PHE A 74 -3.22 7.67 -0.36
N ALA A 75 -4.09 8.52 0.18
CA ALA A 75 -3.71 9.80 0.76
C ALA A 75 -4.46 10.02 2.07
N VAL A 76 -3.73 10.43 3.11
CA VAL A 76 -4.25 10.62 4.47
C VAL A 76 -4.44 12.12 4.68
N THR A 77 -5.65 12.54 5.06
CA THR A 77 -5.93 13.94 5.39
C THR A 77 -5.43 14.27 6.80
N ARG A 78 -5.24 15.56 7.12
CA ARG A 78 -4.93 16.00 8.50
C ARG A 78 -5.98 15.56 9.54
N ASP A 79 -7.23 15.41 9.11
CA ASP A 79 -8.33 14.92 9.96
C ASP A 79 -8.38 13.37 10.04
N GLY A 80 -7.38 12.65 9.54
CA GLY A 80 -7.29 11.18 9.58
C GLY A 80 -8.19 10.44 8.58
N HIS A 81 -8.88 11.12 7.66
CA HIS A 81 -9.62 10.45 6.60
C HIS A 81 -8.68 9.86 5.54
N ILE A 82 -9.01 8.66 5.09
CA ILE A 82 -8.27 7.97 4.04
C ILE A 82 -8.99 8.17 2.70
N TYR A 83 -8.26 8.73 1.74
CA TYR A 83 -8.70 8.82 0.35
C TYR A 83 -7.93 7.80 -0.49
N GLY A 84 -8.63 7.18 -1.45
CA GLY A 84 -8.02 6.24 -2.40
C GLY A 84 -8.50 6.46 -3.82
N PHE A 85 -7.63 6.17 -4.78
CA PHE A 85 -7.94 6.18 -6.21
C PHE A 85 -6.98 5.26 -6.97
N GLY A 86 -7.41 4.73 -8.12
CA GLY A 86 -6.71 3.70 -8.88
C GLY A 86 -7.48 2.40 -9.02
N LEU A 87 -6.74 1.33 -9.35
CA LEU A 87 -7.27 0.00 -9.56
C LEU A 87 -7.88 -0.59 -8.27
N SER A 88 -9.07 -1.18 -8.38
CA SER A 88 -9.72 -1.93 -7.29
C SER A 88 -10.36 -3.24 -7.75
N ASN A 89 -9.84 -3.84 -8.83
CA ASN A 89 -10.44 -5.03 -9.44
C ASN A 89 -10.49 -6.29 -8.55
N TYR A 90 -9.79 -6.27 -7.41
CA TYR A 90 -9.87 -7.24 -6.33
C TYR A 90 -10.14 -6.56 -4.98
N HIS A 91 -10.88 -5.46 -4.95
CA HIS A 91 -11.18 -4.66 -3.76
C HIS A 91 -9.95 -4.10 -3.00
N GLN A 92 -8.76 -4.05 -3.60
CA GLN A 92 -7.52 -3.65 -2.93
C GLN A 92 -7.46 -2.17 -2.49
N LEU A 93 -8.39 -1.32 -2.94
CA LEU A 93 -8.61 0.02 -2.39
C LEU A 93 -9.55 0.05 -1.17
N GLY A 94 -10.17 -1.07 -0.81
CA GLY A 94 -11.18 -1.14 0.23
C GLY A 94 -12.56 -0.63 -0.20
N THR A 95 -12.81 -0.61 -1.51
CA THR A 95 -14.12 -0.32 -2.11
C THR A 95 -14.95 -1.60 -2.22
N GLN A 96 -16.27 -1.47 -2.08
CA GLN A 96 -17.19 -2.60 -2.32
C GLN A 96 -17.33 -2.92 -3.81
N ASP A 97 -17.15 -1.93 -4.68
CA ASP A 97 -17.09 -2.09 -6.14
C ASP A 97 -15.67 -2.49 -6.58
N THR A 98 -15.56 -3.19 -7.69
CA THR A 98 -14.32 -3.60 -8.35
C THR A 98 -13.90 -2.66 -9.50
N GLU A 99 -14.74 -1.69 -9.87
CA GLU A 99 -14.39 -0.69 -10.87
C GLU A 99 -13.23 0.24 -10.43
N PRO A 100 -12.30 0.60 -11.33
CA PRO A 100 -11.24 1.52 -11.01
C PRO A 100 -11.74 2.93 -10.64
N CYS A 101 -11.15 3.52 -9.62
CA CYS A 101 -11.52 4.83 -9.11
C CYS A 101 -10.68 5.94 -9.77
N PHE A 102 -11.23 6.64 -10.76
CA PHE A 102 -10.55 7.74 -11.47
C PHE A 102 -10.59 9.11 -10.74
N SER A 103 -11.24 9.16 -9.59
CA SER A 103 -11.28 10.31 -8.69
C SER A 103 -11.15 9.85 -7.24
N PRO A 104 -10.63 10.71 -6.33
CA PRO A 104 -10.34 10.30 -4.97
C PRO A 104 -11.63 10.00 -4.20
N GLN A 105 -11.75 8.77 -3.73
CA GLN A 105 -12.86 8.28 -2.92
C GLN A 105 -12.51 8.40 -1.45
N ASN A 106 -13.45 8.89 -0.63
CA ASN A 106 -13.30 8.83 0.83
C ASN A 106 -13.67 7.41 1.29
N LEU A 107 -12.67 6.62 1.68
CA LEU A 107 -12.82 5.19 1.91
C LEU A 107 -13.42 4.92 3.28
N THR A 108 -14.72 4.66 3.32
CA THR A 108 -15.46 4.42 4.57
C THR A 108 -15.05 3.15 5.29
N SER A 109 -14.49 2.17 4.57
CA SER A 109 -13.93 0.92 5.14
C SER A 109 -12.76 1.17 6.10
N PHE A 110 -12.07 2.29 5.97
CA PHE A 110 -10.99 2.71 6.87
C PHE A 110 -11.46 3.66 7.98
N LYS A 111 -12.73 4.10 7.98
CA LYS A 111 -13.24 4.98 9.04
C LYS A 111 -13.39 4.22 10.34
N ASN A 112 -12.68 4.65 11.36
CA ASN A 112 -12.80 4.10 12.70
C ASN A 112 -12.46 5.19 13.73
N SER A 113 -13.22 5.29 14.82
CA SER A 113 -12.98 6.30 15.85
C SER A 113 -11.77 6.00 16.74
N THR A 114 -11.28 4.76 16.74
CA THR A 114 -10.16 4.33 17.59
C THR A 114 -8.89 4.01 16.82
N LYS A 115 -8.93 3.94 15.48
CA LYS A 115 -7.76 3.61 14.66
C LYS A 115 -7.25 4.83 13.91
N SER A 116 -5.97 5.11 14.05
CA SER A 116 -5.24 6.05 13.21
C SER A 116 -4.33 5.27 12.27
N TRP A 117 -4.57 5.37 10.97
CA TRP A 117 -3.73 4.69 9.97
C TRP A 117 -2.45 5.48 9.74
N VAL A 118 -1.29 4.82 9.87
CA VAL A 118 0.03 5.48 9.82
C VAL A 118 0.92 4.96 8.69
N GLY A 119 0.58 3.83 8.08
CA GLY A 119 1.33 3.28 6.95
C GLY A 119 0.47 2.46 6.01
N PHE A 120 0.75 2.58 4.71
CA PHE A 120 0.12 1.81 3.65
C PHE A 120 1.19 1.35 2.66
N SER A 121 1.00 0.15 2.14
CA SER A 121 1.75 -0.41 1.03
C SER A 121 0.83 -1.28 0.19
N GLY A 122 1.11 -1.41 -1.10
CA GLY A 122 0.26 -2.20 -2.00
C GLY A 122 1.03 -2.87 -3.13
N GLY A 123 0.75 -4.15 -3.34
CA GLY A 123 1.19 -4.88 -4.52
C GLY A 123 0.28 -4.61 -5.72
N GLN A 124 0.22 -5.57 -6.65
CA GLN A 124 -0.64 -5.45 -7.84
C GLN A 124 -2.13 -5.51 -7.48
N HIS A 125 -2.49 -6.41 -6.57
CA HIS A 125 -3.88 -6.75 -6.26
C HIS A 125 -4.16 -6.90 -4.76
N HIS A 126 -3.26 -6.46 -3.88
CA HIS A 126 -3.43 -6.48 -2.43
C HIS A 126 -2.84 -5.23 -1.80
N THR A 127 -3.34 -4.89 -0.61
CA THR A 127 -2.88 -3.79 0.22
C THR A 127 -2.57 -4.32 1.61
N VAL A 128 -1.47 -3.85 2.19
CA VAL A 128 -1.11 -4.06 3.58
C VAL A 128 -0.98 -2.67 4.23
N CYS A 129 -1.57 -2.49 5.40
CA CYS A 129 -1.56 -1.23 6.13
C CYS A 129 -1.36 -1.47 7.63
N VAL A 130 -0.92 -0.44 8.34
CA VAL A 130 -0.65 -0.50 9.78
C VAL A 130 -1.24 0.71 10.49
N ASP A 131 -1.81 0.47 11.67
CA ASP A 131 -2.32 1.54 12.54
C ASP A 131 -1.29 2.01 13.56
N SER A 132 -1.61 3.10 14.27
CA SER A 132 -0.75 3.70 15.29
C SER A 132 -0.53 2.82 16.54
N GLU A 133 -1.30 1.74 16.71
CA GLU A 133 -1.11 0.75 17.78
C GLU A 133 -0.17 -0.39 17.34
N GLY A 134 0.33 -0.35 16.10
CA GLY A 134 1.21 -1.35 15.53
C GLY A 134 0.50 -2.62 15.09
N LYS A 135 -0.82 -2.56 14.82
CA LYS A 135 -1.56 -3.68 14.23
C LYS A 135 -1.52 -3.59 12.72
N ALA A 136 -1.09 -4.66 12.06
CA ALA A 136 -1.09 -4.76 10.61
C ALA A 136 -2.39 -5.39 10.10
N TYR A 137 -2.84 -4.90 8.94
CA TYR A 137 -4.07 -5.31 8.28
C TYR A 137 -3.81 -5.54 6.80
N SER A 138 -4.55 -6.46 6.19
CA SER A 138 -4.54 -6.69 4.76
C SER A 138 -5.94 -6.66 4.15
N LEU A 139 -5.99 -6.35 2.87
CA LEU A 139 -7.18 -6.44 2.04
C LEU A 139 -6.78 -6.66 0.57
N GLY A 140 -7.73 -7.08 -0.26
CA GLY A 140 -7.52 -7.37 -1.66
C GLY A 140 -7.66 -8.85 -2.02
N ARG A 141 -7.01 -9.26 -3.11
CA ARG A 141 -6.93 -10.65 -3.61
C ARG A 141 -6.24 -11.57 -2.61
N ALA A 142 -6.81 -12.76 -2.39
CA ALA A 142 -6.30 -13.73 -1.40
C ALA A 142 -5.35 -14.81 -1.95
N GLU A 143 -5.37 -15.05 -3.26
CA GLU A 143 -4.58 -16.11 -3.90
C GLU A 143 -3.07 -16.00 -3.59
N TYR A 144 -2.41 -17.17 -3.52
CA TYR A 144 -1.01 -17.34 -3.11
C TYR A 144 -0.70 -16.86 -1.68
N GLY A 145 -1.71 -16.75 -0.80
CA GLY A 145 -1.48 -16.35 0.59
C GLY A 145 -1.11 -14.88 0.79
N ARG A 146 -1.21 -14.02 -0.23
CA ARG A 146 -0.70 -12.62 -0.19
C ARG A 146 -1.35 -11.70 0.85
N LEU A 147 -2.44 -12.14 1.49
CA LEU A 147 -3.08 -11.43 2.60
C LEU A 147 -2.50 -11.82 3.98
N GLY A 148 -1.82 -12.96 4.11
CA GLY A 148 -1.27 -13.43 5.39
C GLY A 148 -2.34 -13.83 6.40
N LEU A 149 -3.56 -14.17 5.96
CA LEU A 149 -4.70 -14.48 6.84
C LEU A 149 -4.87 -15.97 7.14
N GLY A 150 -3.90 -16.80 6.73
CA GLY A 150 -3.94 -18.25 6.86
C GLY A 150 -4.51 -18.96 5.63
N THR A 151 -4.36 -20.28 5.64
CA THR A 151 -4.83 -21.17 4.56
C THR A 151 -6.34 -21.06 4.38
N GLY A 152 -6.79 -20.98 3.12
CA GLY A 152 -8.22 -20.87 2.78
C GLY A 152 -8.79 -19.46 2.94
N ALA A 153 -7.93 -18.45 3.12
CA ALA A 153 -8.37 -17.06 3.11
C ALA A 153 -9.07 -16.70 1.79
N GLU A 154 -10.20 -16.02 1.91
CA GLU A 154 -10.95 -15.44 0.80
C GLU A 154 -10.61 -13.95 0.63
N GLU A 155 -10.98 -13.40 -0.53
CA GLU A 155 -10.83 -11.99 -0.87
C GLU A 155 -11.47 -11.07 0.18
N LYS A 156 -10.82 -9.94 0.47
CA LYS A 156 -11.28 -8.98 1.50
C LYS A 156 -11.44 -7.59 0.92
N SER A 157 -12.64 -7.01 1.06
CA SER A 157 -12.93 -5.62 0.68
C SER A 157 -12.80 -4.62 1.83
N THR A 158 -12.41 -5.09 3.01
CA THR A 158 -12.19 -4.26 4.20
C THR A 158 -10.88 -4.65 4.89
N PRO A 159 -10.19 -3.70 5.56
CA PRO A 159 -8.97 -4.01 6.29
C PRO A 159 -9.21 -5.11 7.34
N THR A 160 -8.56 -6.25 7.15
CA THR A 160 -8.68 -7.42 8.02
C THR A 160 -7.38 -7.60 8.78
N ILE A 161 -7.45 -7.77 10.10
CA ILE A 161 -6.24 -7.88 10.93
C ILE A 161 -5.46 -9.14 10.55
N ILE A 162 -4.15 -8.98 10.37
CA ILE A 162 -3.25 -10.10 10.11
C ILE A 162 -2.95 -10.75 11.47
N PRO A 163 -3.28 -12.04 11.67
CA PRO A 163 -3.05 -12.71 12.94
C PRO A 163 -1.55 -12.90 13.21
N GLU A 164 -1.21 -13.14 14.48
CA GLU A 164 0.13 -13.63 14.92
C GLU A 164 1.33 -12.68 14.72
N LEU A 165 1.13 -11.49 14.15
CA LEU A 165 2.18 -10.47 14.08
C LEU A 165 2.38 -9.78 15.45
N PRO A 166 3.64 -9.51 15.86
CA PRO A 166 3.94 -8.65 17.00
C PRO A 166 3.61 -7.18 16.67
N SER A 167 3.97 -6.24 17.55
CA SER A 167 3.82 -4.81 17.26
C SER A 167 4.65 -4.40 16.05
N ILE A 168 3.98 -3.93 14.99
CA ILE A 168 4.56 -3.58 13.69
C ILE A 168 4.82 -2.07 13.61
N VAL A 169 5.99 -1.70 13.10
CA VAL A 169 6.38 -0.30 12.88
C VAL A 169 6.34 0.11 11.41
N SER A 170 6.48 -0.85 10.48
CA SER A 170 6.33 -0.59 9.05
C SER A 170 5.88 -1.83 8.29
N VAL A 171 5.25 -1.61 7.15
CA VAL A 171 4.75 -2.66 6.24
C VAL A 171 5.22 -2.37 4.82
N ALA A 172 5.44 -3.42 4.03
CA ALA A 172 5.74 -3.30 2.62
C ALA A 172 5.06 -4.41 1.81
N CYS A 173 5.00 -4.22 0.50
CA CYS A 173 4.49 -5.19 -0.45
C CYS A 173 5.46 -5.30 -1.62
N GLY A 174 5.61 -6.52 -2.13
CA GLY A 174 6.08 -6.75 -3.50
C GLY A 174 4.90 -6.95 -4.44
N ALA A 175 5.13 -7.54 -5.62
CA ALA A 175 4.06 -7.77 -6.60
C ALA A 175 2.91 -8.64 -6.04
N SER A 176 3.26 -9.76 -5.41
CA SER A 176 2.32 -10.77 -4.86
C SER A 176 2.73 -11.26 -3.45
N VAL A 177 3.50 -10.45 -2.72
CA VAL A 177 4.03 -10.76 -1.39
C VAL A 177 3.81 -9.58 -0.43
N GLY A 178 3.74 -9.86 0.86
CA GLY A 178 3.63 -8.86 1.92
C GLY A 178 4.75 -9.03 2.94
N TYR A 179 5.12 -7.91 3.57
CA TYR A 179 6.14 -7.84 4.60
C TYR A 179 5.72 -6.95 5.75
N ALA A 180 6.20 -7.26 6.94
CA ALA A 180 6.07 -6.42 8.12
C ALA A 180 7.40 -6.38 8.89
N VAL A 181 7.76 -5.21 9.42
CA VAL A 181 8.89 -5.02 10.33
C VAL A 181 8.34 -4.69 11.70
N SER A 182 8.75 -5.46 12.71
CA SER A 182 8.33 -5.28 14.09
C SER A 182 9.16 -4.25 14.83
N SER A 183 8.63 -3.73 15.94
CA SER A 183 9.31 -2.77 16.81
C SER A 183 10.58 -3.30 17.47
N ASP A 184 10.73 -4.63 17.56
CA ASP A 184 11.93 -5.32 18.05
C ASP A 184 12.95 -5.66 16.92
N GLY A 185 12.70 -5.17 15.70
CA GLY A 185 13.63 -5.25 14.58
C GLY A 185 13.63 -6.57 13.83
N ARG A 186 12.56 -7.38 13.93
CA ARG A 186 12.37 -8.59 13.13
C ARG A 186 11.59 -8.27 11.86
N ALA A 187 11.78 -9.10 10.83
CA ALA A 187 11.01 -9.01 9.58
C ALA A 187 10.18 -10.28 9.38
N PHE A 188 8.97 -10.10 8.89
CA PHE A 188 8.04 -11.17 8.56
C PHE A 188 7.66 -11.08 7.09
N ALA A 189 7.46 -12.22 6.43
CA ALA A 189 7.07 -12.33 5.03
C ALA A 189 5.88 -13.28 4.86
N TRP A 190 5.09 -13.07 3.82
CA TRP A 190 4.04 -13.99 3.37
C TRP A 190 3.70 -13.74 1.90
N GLY A 191 2.97 -14.66 1.28
CA GLY A 191 2.52 -14.57 -0.10
C GLY A 191 3.18 -15.60 -1.01
N MET A 192 3.32 -15.23 -2.29
CA MET A 192 3.80 -16.12 -3.35
C MET A 192 5.28 -16.49 -3.19
N GLY A 193 5.59 -17.78 -3.16
CA GLY A 193 6.95 -18.30 -2.90
C GLY A 193 7.86 -18.43 -4.13
N THR A 194 7.29 -18.44 -5.34
CA THR A 194 7.96 -18.82 -6.61
C THR A 194 9.27 -18.09 -6.92
N ASN A 195 9.45 -16.85 -6.42
CA ASN A 195 10.67 -16.05 -6.66
C ASN A 195 11.64 -16.05 -5.46
N TYR A 196 11.45 -16.93 -4.47
CA TYR A 196 12.21 -16.96 -3.21
C TYR A 196 12.19 -15.64 -2.41
N GLN A 197 11.25 -14.75 -2.71
CA GLN A 197 11.14 -13.42 -2.09
C GLN A 197 10.84 -13.49 -0.58
N LEU A 198 10.36 -14.64 -0.09
CA LEU A 198 9.97 -14.84 1.31
C LEU A 198 11.15 -15.13 2.25
N GLY A 199 12.33 -15.48 1.71
CA GLY A 199 13.52 -15.77 2.51
C GLY A 199 13.45 -17.06 3.34
N THR A 200 12.52 -17.96 3.03
CA THR A 200 12.37 -19.28 3.67
C THR A 200 13.37 -20.32 3.16
N GLY A 201 13.95 -20.09 1.97
CA GLY A 201 14.76 -21.08 1.27
C GLY A 201 13.96 -22.03 0.37
N GLU A 202 12.63 -21.88 0.33
CA GLU A 202 11.70 -22.72 -0.42
C GLU A 202 10.85 -21.88 -1.40
N GLU A 203 10.27 -22.52 -2.42
CA GLU A 203 9.38 -21.88 -3.42
C GLU A 203 7.89 -21.93 -3.04
N ASP A 204 7.56 -22.58 -1.92
CA ASP A 204 6.18 -22.76 -1.48
C ASP A 204 5.53 -21.43 -1.07
N ASP A 205 4.25 -21.27 -1.41
CA ASP A 205 3.44 -20.15 -0.96
C ASP A 205 3.23 -20.19 0.56
N VAL A 206 3.39 -19.04 1.20
CA VAL A 206 3.24 -18.89 2.65
C VAL A 206 1.97 -18.10 2.95
N TRP A 207 1.01 -18.77 3.60
CA TRP A 207 -0.34 -18.24 3.83
C TRP A 207 -0.51 -17.47 5.14
N SER A 208 0.43 -17.61 6.08
CA SER A 208 0.51 -16.87 7.35
C SER A 208 1.90 -16.27 7.51
N PRO A 209 2.07 -15.11 8.15
CA PRO A 209 3.39 -14.48 8.30
C PRO A 209 4.44 -15.43 8.89
N VAL A 210 5.57 -15.57 8.20
CA VAL A 210 6.75 -16.30 8.68
C VAL A 210 7.87 -15.31 8.99
N GLU A 211 8.57 -15.52 10.11
CA GLU A 211 9.75 -14.72 10.43
C GLU A 211 10.88 -15.02 9.45
N MET A 212 11.46 -13.97 8.86
CA MET A 212 12.63 -14.09 8.00
C MET A 212 13.86 -14.28 8.87
N THR A 213 14.60 -15.38 8.64
CA THR A 213 15.80 -15.72 9.40
C THR A 213 16.99 -15.94 8.47
N GLY A 214 18.19 -16.12 9.05
CA GLY A 214 19.41 -16.43 8.30
C GLY A 214 20.61 -15.64 8.78
N LYS A 215 21.81 -16.08 8.37
CA LYS A 215 23.09 -15.57 8.87
C LYS A 215 23.26 -14.05 8.78
N GLN A 216 22.66 -13.39 7.79
CA GLN A 216 22.77 -11.93 7.61
C GLN A 216 21.83 -11.13 8.53
N LEU A 217 20.88 -11.79 9.21
CA LEU A 217 19.94 -11.21 10.17
C LEU A 217 20.31 -11.55 11.62
N GLU A 218 21.24 -12.49 11.84
CA GLU A 218 21.78 -12.80 13.17
C GLU A 218 22.42 -11.56 13.80
N ASN A 219 22.06 -11.25 15.05
CA ASN A 219 22.52 -10.08 15.80
C ASN A 219 22.30 -8.73 15.10
N ARG A 220 21.34 -8.67 14.18
CA ARG A 220 20.93 -7.45 13.47
C ARG A 220 19.48 -7.13 13.71
N GLN A 221 19.13 -5.88 13.48
CA GLN A 221 17.76 -5.39 13.44
C GLN A 221 17.43 -4.91 12.03
N VAL A 222 16.25 -5.27 11.54
CA VAL A 222 15.71 -4.79 10.27
C VAL A 222 15.13 -3.40 10.48
N LEU A 223 15.62 -2.45 9.67
CA LEU A 223 15.20 -1.05 9.70
C LEU A 223 14.12 -0.76 8.66
N ALA A 224 14.21 -1.40 7.49
CA ALA A 224 13.23 -1.24 6.42
C ALA A 224 13.25 -2.45 5.48
N VAL A 225 12.12 -2.65 4.79
CA VAL A 225 11.94 -3.65 3.75
C VAL A 225 11.26 -3.01 2.54
N SER A 226 11.71 -3.38 1.34
CA SER A 226 11.08 -3.01 0.07
C SER A 226 11.17 -4.18 -0.90
N SER A 227 10.17 -4.35 -1.74
CA SER A 227 10.09 -5.50 -2.65
C SER A 227 9.54 -5.10 -4.01
N GLY A 228 10.07 -5.74 -5.05
CA GLY A 228 9.68 -5.54 -6.44
C GLY A 228 8.92 -6.73 -7.01
N GLY A 229 9.11 -6.95 -8.32
CA GLY A 229 8.48 -8.06 -9.03
C GLY A 229 9.05 -9.43 -8.67
N GLN A 230 10.38 -9.52 -8.52
CA GLN A 230 11.10 -10.80 -8.38
C GLN A 230 12.21 -10.78 -7.33
N HIS A 231 12.34 -9.68 -6.57
CA HIS A 231 13.38 -9.56 -5.53
C HIS A 231 12.87 -8.72 -4.36
N THR A 232 13.57 -8.82 -3.24
CA THR A 232 13.30 -8.08 -2.00
C THR A 232 14.62 -7.54 -1.45
N VAL A 233 14.57 -6.33 -0.91
CA VAL A 233 15.71 -5.61 -0.32
C VAL A 233 15.39 -5.30 1.14
N LEU A 234 16.34 -5.60 2.02
CA LEU A 234 16.28 -5.28 3.44
C LEU A 234 17.38 -4.25 3.77
N LEU A 235 17.04 -3.25 4.56
CA LEU A 235 18.01 -2.39 5.24
C LEU A 235 18.14 -2.86 6.68
N VAL A 236 19.37 -3.14 7.12
CA VAL A 236 19.65 -3.70 8.44
C VAL A 236 20.77 -2.93 9.13
N SER A 237 20.80 -2.99 10.46
CA SER A 237 21.93 -2.52 11.28
C SER A 237 22.28 -3.56 12.33
N ASP A 238 23.52 -3.56 12.81
CA ASP A 238 23.92 -4.39 13.93
C ASP A 238 23.15 -3.96 15.19
N LYS A 239 22.77 -4.92 16.04
CA LYS A 239 22.21 -4.60 17.35
C LYS A 239 23.34 -4.06 18.22
N GLU A 240 23.11 -2.92 18.87
CA GLU A 240 24.04 -2.41 19.88
C GLU A 240 24.18 -3.46 20.98
N GLN A 241 25.42 -3.88 21.26
CA GLN A 241 25.69 -4.78 22.36
C GLN A 241 25.52 -3.97 23.66
N SER A 242 24.53 -4.35 24.47
CA SER A 242 24.36 -3.85 25.84
C SER A 242 25.45 -4.38 26.76
#